data_AF-A0A968Q299-F1
#
_entry.id   AF-A0A968Q299-F1
#
_cell.length_a   1.000
_cell.length_b   1.000
_cell.length_c   1.000
_cell.angle_alpha   90.00
_cell.angle_beta   90.00
_cell.angle_gamma   90.00
#
_symmetry.space_group_name_H-M   'P 1'
#
loop_
_entity.id
_entity.type
_entity.pdbx_description
1 polymer ?
#
loop_
_entity_poly.entity_id
_entity_poly.type
_entity_poly.pdbx_seq_one_letter_code
_entity_poly.pdbx_strand_id
1 'polypeptide(L)'
;SGPEGRNMAIQAVQQGTIDAFVSDGILTYAALRLAGQPLEVFALSPDLPLTCEFYGLVLPDNDPQWRTWVNQYLVSDSENAVSTEWFADLYPETLNQADFCLNQ
;
A
#
# COMPACT_ATOMS: atom_id res chain seq x y z
N SER A 1 -5.63 17.20 2.99
CA SER A 1 -4.66 16.40 2.22
C SER A 1 -5.10 14.94 2.28
N GLY A 2 -4.45 14.05 1.52
CA GLY A 2 -4.73 12.60 1.58
C GLY A 2 -4.58 12.00 2.99
N PRO A 3 -3.46 12.24 3.70
CA PRO A 3 -3.28 11.81 5.09
C PRO A 3 -4.37 12.29 6.07
N GLU A 4 -4.73 13.58 6.04
CA GLU A 4 -5.78 14.08 6.95
C GLU A 4 -7.15 13.44 6.65
N GLY A 5 -7.50 13.29 5.37
CA GLY A 5 -8.75 12.64 4.96
C GLY A 5 -8.88 11.22 5.48
N ARG A 6 -7.79 10.44 5.38
CA ARG A 6 -7.71 9.08 5.88
C ARG A 6 -7.89 9.00 7.39
N ASN A 7 -7.20 9.87 8.13
CA ASN A 7 -7.31 9.90 9.60
C ASN A 7 -8.73 10.27 10.06
N MET A 8 -9.37 11.23 9.39
CA MET A 8 -10.77 11.56 9.66
C MET A 8 -11.71 10.39 9.37
N ALA A 9 -11.50 9.67 8.27
CA ALA A 9 -12.33 8.50 7.92
C ALA A 9 -12.18 7.36 8.95
N ILE A 10 -10.95 7.07 9.39
CA ILE A 10 -10.68 6.10 10.46
C ILE A 10 -11.43 6.49 11.74
N GLN A 11 -11.33 7.76 12.17
CA GLN A 11 -12.05 8.24 13.35
C GLN A 11 -13.57 8.19 13.20
N ALA A 12 -14.09 8.51 12.02
CA ALA A 12 -15.52 8.47 11.75
C ALA A 12 -16.08 7.04 11.82
N VAL A 13 -15.33 6.03 11.37
CA VAL A 13 -15.68 4.60 11.56
C VAL A 13 -15.66 4.24 13.04
N GLN A 14 -14.62 4.60 13.78
CA GLN A 14 -14.53 4.30 15.22
C GLN A 14 -15.67 4.92 16.03
N GLN A 15 -16.14 6.10 15.63
CA GLN A 15 -17.23 6.82 16.29
C GLN A 15 -18.61 6.35 15.81
N GLY A 16 -18.70 5.44 14.84
CA GLY A 16 -19.95 4.99 14.23
C GLY A 16 -20.68 6.09 13.45
N THR A 17 -19.95 7.12 13.01
CA THR A 17 -20.51 8.19 12.15
C THR A 17 -20.67 7.70 10.70
N ILE A 18 -19.81 6.79 10.27
CA ILE A 18 -19.91 6.05 9.01
C ILE A 18 -19.63 4.57 9.27
N ASP A 19 -20.16 3.69 8.43
CA ASP A 19 -19.96 2.24 8.58
C ASP A 19 -18.61 1.77 8.01
N ALA A 20 -18.15 2.38 6.91
CA ALA A 20 -16.91 2.03 6.22
C ALA A 20 -16.43 3.17 5.30
N PHE A 21 -15.19 3.07 4.81
CA PHE A 21 -14.65 3.92 3.75
C PHE A 21 -13.76 3.11 2.81
N VAL A 22 -13.60 3.59 1.57
CA VAL A 22 -12.78 2.95 0.53
C VAL A 22 -11.48 3.73 0.36
N SER A 23 -10.37 3.01 0.28
CA SER A 23 -9.04 3.60 0.11
C SER A 23 -8.02 2.56 -0.36
N ASP A 24 -6.82 3.02 -0.74
CA ASP A 24 -5.60 2.22 -0.85
C ASP A 24 -5.32 1.42 0.44
N GLY A 25 -5.04 0.12 0.28
CA GLY A 25 -4.83 -0.83 1.37
C GLY A 25 -3.56 -0.57 2.18
N ILE A 26 -2.40 -0.45 1.53
CA ILE A 26 -1.11 -0.28 2.22
C ILE A 26 -1.06 1.05 2.99
N LEU A 27 -1.60 2.13 2.43
CA LEU A 27 -1.67 3.43 3.11
C LEU A 27 -2.65 3.42 4.29
N THR A 28 -3.75 2.68 4.19
CA THR A 28 -4.72 2.53 5.28
C THR A 28 -4.15 1.70 6.42
N TYR A 29 -3.52 0.59 6.09
CA TYR A 29 -2.82 -0.26 7.05
C TYR A 29 -1.75 0.52 7.82
N ALA A 30 -0.87 1.24 7.10
CA ALA A 30 0.18 2.05 7.72
C ALA A 30 -0.40 3.11 8.66
N ALA A 31 -1.50 3.77 8.28
CA ALA A 31 -2.16 4.76 9.12
C ALA A 31 -2.72 4.16 10.42
N LEU A 32 -3.34 2.98 10.36
CA LEU A 32 -3.83 2.27 11.54
C LEU A 32 -2.67 1.89 12.48
N ARG A 33 -1.57 1.36 11.93
CA ARG A 33 -0.37 1.01 12.69
C ARG A 33 0.27 2.22 13.37
N LEU A 34 0.42 3.33 12.65
CA LEU A 34 0.97 4.58 13.19
C LEU A 34 0.07 5.19 14.29
N ALA A 35 -1.24 4.99 14.19
CA ALA A 35 -2.21 5.40 15.21
C ALA A 35 -2.28 4.45 16.42
N GLY A 36 -1.47 3.37 16.44
CA GLY A 36 -1.45 2.36 17.50
C GLY A 36 -2.76 1.59 17.63
N GLN A 37 -3.55 1.52 16.55
CA GLN A 37 -4.84 0.83 16.56
C GLN A 37 -4.63 -0.67 16.31
N PRO A 38 -5.33 -1.56 17.05
CA PRO A 38 -5.37 -2.97 16.70
C PRO A 38 -6.00 -3.12 15.31
N LEU A 39 -5.44 -3.97 14.47
CA LEU A 39 -6.03 -4.23 13.15
C LEU A 39 -7.31 -5.04 13.31
N GLU A 40 -7.43 -5.83 14.38
CA GLU A 40 -8.55 -6.71 14.66
C GLU A 40 -9.87 -5.97 14.94
N VAL A 41 -9.81 -4.68 15.27
CA VAL A 41 -11.01 -3.82 15.41
C VAL A 41 -11.45 -3.18 14.09
N PHE A 42 -10.66 -3.31 13.02
CA PHE A 42 -11.02 -2.89 11.68
C PHE A 42 -11.05 -4.10 10.74
N ALA A 43 -12.20 -4.39 10.13
CA ALA A 43 -12.23 -5.35 9.03
C ALA A 43 -11.75 -4.66 7.75
N LEU A 44 -10.60 -5.06 7.22
CA LEU A 44 -10.27 -4.79 5.82
C LEU A 44 -11.17 -5.66 4.94
N SER A 45 -11.96 -5.04 4.07
CA SER A 45 -12.92 -5.74 3.22
C SER A 45 -12.95 -5.12 1.83
N PRO A 46 -12.97 -5.93 0.74
CA PRO A 46 -12.84 -7.39 0.73
C PRO A 46 -11.40 -7.85 1.03
N ASP A 47 -11.22 -9.14 1.32
CA ASP A 47 -9.88 -9.74 1.55
C ASP A 47 -8.98 -9.64 0.31
N LEU A 48 -9.60 -9.52 -0.87
CA LEU A 48 -8.94 -9.28 -2.16
C LEU A 48 -9.14 -7.82 -2.60
N PRO A 49 -8.16 -7.23 -3.30
CA PRO A 49 -8.24 -5.85 -3.76
C PRO A 49 -9.33 -5.68 -4.82
N LEU A 50 -10.05 -4.56 -4.76
CA LEU A 50 -11.06 -4.19 -5.76
C LEU A 50 -10.44 -3.79 -7.11
N THR A 51 -9.20 -3.29 -7.08
CA THR A 51 -8.44 -2.84 -8.26
C THR A 51 -6.99 -3.27 -8.14
N CYS A 52 -6.37 -3.64 -9.25
CA CYS A 52 -4.97 -4.06 -9.34
C CYS A 52 -4.09 -2.93 -9.89
N GLU A 53 -4.00 -1.84 -9.14
CA GLU A 53 -3.14 -0.70 -9.46
C GLU A 53 -1.81 -0.82 -8.72
N PHE A 54 -0.71 -0.57 -9.43
CA PHE A 54 0.65 -0.71 -8.87
C PHE A 54 1.30 0.66 -8.67
N TYR A 55 2.06 0.79 -7.58
CA TYR A 55 2.93 1.95 -7.39
C TYR A 55 4.09 1.92 -8.40
N GLY A 56 4.38 3.08 -8.97
CA GLY A 56 5.45 3.24 -9.94
C GLY A 56 6.10 4.61 -9.85
N LEU A 57 7.22 4.75 -10.55
CA LEU A 57 7.95 6.01 -10.66
C LEU A 57 7.58 6.70 -11.98
N VAL A 58 7.17 7.95 -11.91
CA VAL A 58 7.00 8.79 -13.10
C VAL A 58 8.39 9.21 -13.58
N LEU A 59 8.71 8.87 -14.82
CA LEU A 59 10.01 9.15 -15.43
C LEU A 59 9.88 10.16 -16.58
N PRO A 60 10.95 10.87 -16.94
CA PRO A 60 10.95 11.72 -18.14
C PRO A 60 10.59 10.93 -19.40
N ASP A 61 9.71 11.50 -20.22
CA ASP A 61 9.07 10.84 -21.38
C ASP A 61 10.04 10.40 -22.50
N ASN A 62 11.27 10.93 -22.51
CA ASN A 62 12.26 10.70 -23.57
C ASN A 62 13.65 10.27 -23.06
N ASP A 63 13.70 9.55 -21.93
CA ASP A 63 14.97 9.02 -21.41
C ASP A 63 14.92 7.48 -21.22
N PRO A 64 15.11 6.71 -22.31
CA PRO A 64 15.08 5.25 -22.23
C PRO A 64 16.24 4.69 -21.42
N GLN A 65 17.39 5.37 -21.38
CA GLN A 65 18.54 4.93 -20.61
C GLN A 65 18.24 5.03 -19.11
N TRP A 66 17.64 6.14 -18.67
CA TRP A 66 17.19 6.33 -17.31
C TRP A 66 16.12 5.31 -16.92
N ARG A 67 15.12 5.10 -17.78
CA ARG A 67 14.10 4.06 -17.53
C ARG A 67 14.71 2.67 -17.37
N THR A 68 15.66 2.29 -18.22
CA THR A 68 16.37 1.02 -18.09
C THR A 68 17.13 0.93 -16.79
N TRP A 69 17.86 1.99 -16.41
CA TRP A 69 18.63 2.02 -15.18
C TRP A 69 17.74 1.90 -13.93
N VAL A 70 16.63 2.66 -13.87
CA VAL A 70 15.66 2.59 -12.78
C VAL A 70 15.06 1.19 -12.68
N ASN A 71 14.61 0.62 -13.80
CA ASN A 71 14.01 -0.72 -13.80
C ASN A 71 15.00 -1.81 -13.40
N GLN A 72 16.28 -1.68 -13.80
CA GLN A 72 17.34 -2.60 -13.37
C GLN A 72 17.61 -2.51 -11.87
N TYR A 73 17.59 -1.30 -11.31
CA TYR A 73 17.72 -1.11 -9.87
C TYR A 73 16.55 -1.73 -9.11
N LEU A 74 15.30 -1.51 -9.57
CA LEU A 74 14.08 -2.00 -8.93
C LEU A 74 13.97 -3.54 -8.85
N VAL A 75 14.79 -4.28 -9.60
CA VAL A 75 14.84 -5.76 -9.54
C VAL A 75 16.17 -6.28 -8.97
N SER A 76 16.99 -5.40 -8.42
CA SER A 76 18.31 -5.74 -7.89
C SER A 76 18.25 -6.19 -6.43
N ASP A 77 19.26 -6.94 -6.00
CA ASP A 77 19.41 -7.32 -4.59
C ASP A 77 19.53 -6.11 -3.65
N SER A 78 20.04 -4.98 -4.17
CA SER A 78 20.16 -3.74 -3.41
C SER A 78 18.80 -3.12 -3.11
N GLU A 79 17.89 -3.11 -4.09
CA GLU A 79 16.51 -2.67 -3.83
C GLU A 79 15.81 -3.65 -2.89
N ASN A 80 15.97 -4.96 -3.10
CA ASN A 80 15.34 -5.96 -2.25
C ASN A 80 15.74 -5.81 -0.77
N ALA A 81 17.01 -5.49 -0.50
CA ALA A 81 17.49 -5.20 0.85
C ALA A 81 16.78 -3.97 1.47
N VAL A 82 16.61 -2.89 0.71
CA VAL A 82 15.89 -1.68 1.14
C VAL A 82 14.40 -1.98 1.36
N SER A 83 13.77 -2.68 0.41
CA SER A 83 12.36 -3.10 0.49
C SER A 83 12.12 -3.92 1.75
N THR A 84 12.98 -4.92 2.00
CA THR A 84 12.90 -5.77 3.19
C THR A 84 13.04 -4.95 4.47
N GLU A 85 14.00 -4.03 4.54
CA GLU A 85 14.19 -3.18 5.72
C GLU A 85 12.95 -2.33 6.03
N TRP A 86 12.31 -1.77 5.02
CA TRP A 86 11.20 -0.82 5.22
C TRP A 86 9.84 -1.48 5.39
N PHE A 87 9.62 -2.61 4.73
CA PHE A 87 8.29 -3.20 4.58
C PHE A 87 8.16 -4.59 5.20
N ALA A 88 9.20 -5.19 5.82
CA ALA A 88 9.12 -6.51 6.48
C ALA A 88 7.87 -6.70 7.35
N ASP A 89 7.53 -5.69 8.15
CA ASP A 89 6.40 -5.71 9.08
C ASP A 89 5.04 -5.41 8.43
N LEU A 90 5.03 -5.08 7.13
CA LEU A 90 3.87 -4.77 6.29
C LEU A 90 3.60 -5.88 5.27
N TYR A 91 4.64 -6.59 4.84
CA TYR A 91 4.62 -7.59 3.77
C TYR A 91 3.69 -8.80 3.94
N PRO A 92 3.51 -9.42 5.13
CA PRO A 92 2.80 -10.70 5.19
C PRO A 92 1.30 -10.58 4.88
N GLU A 93 0.68 -9.41 5.02
CA GLU A 93 -0.72 -9.20 4.66
C GLU A 93 -0.90 -8.75 3.19
N THR A 94 0.03 -7.97 2.65
CA THR A 94 -0.09 -7.38 1.30
C THR A 94 0.37 -8.30 0.17
N LEU A 95 1.32 -9.23 0.42
CA LEU A 95 1.81 -10.14 -0.63
C LEU A 95 0.76 -11.12 -1.14
N ASN A 96 -0.14 -11.59 -0.26
CA ASN A 96 -1.26 -12.46 -0.65
C ASN A 96 -2.17 -11.78 -1.71
N GLN A 97 -2.21 -10.45 -1.75
CA GLN A 97 -3.02 -9.68 -2.69
C GLN A 97 -2.31 -9.40 -4.01
N ALA A 98 -0.97 -9.27 -4.00
CA ALA A 98 -0.18 -9.07 -5.22
C ALA A 98 -0.24 -10.29 -6.15
N ASP A 99 -0.18 -11.50 -5.59
CA ASP A 99 -0.31 -12.75 -6.35
C ASP A 99 -1.67 -12.85 -7.07
N PHE A 100 -2.76 -12.42 -6.42
CA PHE A 100 -4.08 -12.35 -7.06
C PHE A 100 -4.05 -11.43 -8.29
N CYS A 101 -3.43 -10.26 -8.17
CA CYS A 101 -3.39 -9.27 -9.24
C CYS A 101 -2.46 -9.65 -10.40
N LEU A 102 -1.38 -10.39 -10.14
CA LEU A 102 -0.43 -10.80 -11.18
C LEU A 102 -0.90 -12.03 -11.99
N ASN A 103 -1.89 -12.77 -11.50
CA ASN A 103 -2.38 -14.03 -12.10
C ASN A 103 -3.80 -13.93 -12.70
N GLN A 104 -4.28 -12.73 -13.03
CA GLN A 104 -5.54 -12.56 -13.78
C GLN A 104 -5.38 -12.82 -15.28
#